data_AF-A0A4Q2DGZ9-F1
#
_entry.id   AF-A0A4Q2DGZ9-F1
#
_cell.length_a   1.000
_cell.length_b   1.000
_cell.length_c   1.000
_cell.angle_alpha   90.00
_cell.angle_beta   90.00
_cell.angle_gamma   90.00
#
_symmetry.space_group_name_H-M   'P 1'
#
loop_
_entity.id
_entity.type
_entity.pdbx_description
1 polymer ?
#
loop_
_entity_poly.entity_id
_entity_poly.type
_entity_poly.pdbx_seq_one_letter_code
_entity_poly.pdbx_strand_id
1 'polypeptide(L)'
;MLWCCGITKEESLALIREAEGNELTHWASCIPAELCPLEYLSSLSAAENNFCLRVILLVWIASNFTQIPKAAQLTASLAFLYKKDSLLQAGTGFGKTLLIVIALLLENPEDNSIVITISPLKRLQQTQSKAFEQRYGIQTMVINKDTMAAMTHSDWNASSTAWLL
;
A
#
# COMPACT_ATOMS: atom_id res chain seq x y z
N MET A 1 13.37 8.97 -13.99
CA MET A 1 14.27 8.19 -14.89
C MET A 1 14.28 6.69 -14.58
N LEU A 2 13.86 6.23 -13.38
CA LEU A 2 13.65 4.81 -13.05
C LEU A 2 12.79 4.06 -14.10
N TRP A 3 11.67 4.66 -14.51
CA TRP A 3 10.65 4.03 -15.34
C TRP A 3 11.05 3.80 -16.81
N CYS A 4 12.15 4.41 -17.27
CA CYS A 4 12.61 4.33 -18.65
C CYS A 4 13.72 3.29 -18.87
N CYS A 5 14.23 2.68 -17.79
CA CYS A 5 15.41 1.80 -17.84
C CYS A 5 15.08 0.30 -17.98
N GLY A 6 13.83 -0.07 -18.25
CA GLY A 6 13.43 -1.48 -18.41
C GLY A 6 13.36 -2.28 -17.10
N ILE A 7 13.40 -1.60 -15.95
CA ILE A 7 13.18 -2.23 -14.64
C ILE A 7 11.70 -2.59 -14.45
N THR A 8 11.43 -3.67 -13.71
CA THR A 8 10.08 -4.11 -13.41
C THR A 8 9.40 -3.20 -12.38
N LYS A 9 8.08 -3.36 -12.23
CA LYS A 9 7.31 -2.66 -11.20
C LYS A 9 7.78 -3.05 -9.80
N GLU A 10 8.05 -4.33 -9.59
CA GLU A 10 8.48 -4.90 -8.32
C GLU A 10 9.86 -4.36 -7.92
N GLU A 11 10.81 -4.33 -8.87
CA GLU A 11 12.14 -3.74 -8.69
C GLU A 11 12.03 -2.25 -8.36
N SER A 12 11.17 -1.52 -9.08
CA SER A 12 10.93 -0.11 -8.81
C SER A 12 10.42 0.11 -7.39
N LEU A 13 9.44 -0.68 -6.94
CA LEU A 13 8.89 -0.58 -5.59
C LEU A 13 9.95 -0.90 -4.53
N ALA A 14 10.81 -1.90 -4.75
CA ALA A 14 11.92 -2.22 -3.86
C ALA A 14 12.91 -1.06 -3.74
N LEU A 15 13.30 -0.44 -4.86
CA LEU A 15 14.19 0.72 -4.87
C LEU A 15 13.61 1.91 -4.08
N ILE A 16 12.31 2.19 -4.23
CA ILE A 16 11.66 3.28 -3.49
C ILE A 16 11.69 3.06 -1.97
N ARG A 17 11.54 1.81 -1.51
CA ARG A 17 11.52 1.50 -0.07
C ARG A 17 12.84 1.87 0.61
N GLU A 18 13.95 1.53 -0.04
CA GLU A 18 15.30 1.73 0.49
C GLU A 18 15.91 3.10 0.17
N ALA A 19 15.28 3.87 -0.72
CA ALA A 19 15.84 5.13 -1.21
C ALA A 19 15.98 6.22 -0.14
N GLU A 20 17.03 7.02 -0.31
CA GLU A 20 17.33 8.19 0.51
C GLU A 20 16.51 9.42 0.07
N GLY A 21 16.46 10.45 0.93
CA GLY A 21 15.61 11.63 0.71
C GLY A 21 15.90 12.41 -0.58
N ASN A 22 17.17 12.48 -1.00
CA ASN A 22 17.59 13.10 -2.26
C ASN A 22 17.07 12.32 -3.48
N GLU A 23 17.14 10.99 -3.46
CA GLU A 23 16.62 10.11 -4.52
C GLU A 23 15.09 10.22 -4.61
N LEU A 24 14.41 10.16 -3.46
CA LEU A 24 12.96 10.33 -3.38
C LEU A 24 12.53 11.68 -3.96
N THR A 25 13.22 12.76 -3.60
CA THR A 25 12.93 14.11 -4.14
C THR A 25 13.17 14.17 -5.64
N HIS A 26 14.28 13.59 -6.12
CA HIS A 26 14.59 13.53 -7.54
C HIS A 26 13.52 12.77 -8.33
N TRP A 27 13.07 11.62 -7.85
CA TRP A 27 12.02 10.85 -8.55
C TRP A 27 10.64 11.49 -8.44
N ALA A 28 10.31 12.10 -7.30
CA ALA A 28 9.06 12.84 -7.12
C ALA A 28 8.94 14.04 -8.06
N SER A 29 10.06 14.64 -8.49
CA SER A 29 10.05 15.72 -9.48
C SER A 29 9.48 15.31 -10.86
N CYS A 30 9.38 14.01 -11.12
CA CYS A 30 8.76 13.49 -12.34
C CYS A 30 7.21 13.43 -12.26
N ILE A 31 6.63 13.61 -11.07
CA ILE A 31 5.18 13.63 -10.88
C ILE A 31 4.66 15.02 -11.25
N PRO A 32 3.56 15.14 -12.01
CA PRO A 32 2.97 16.44 -12.33
C PRO A 32 2.71 17.27 -11.07
N ALA A 33 3.21 18.51 -11.04
CA ALA A 33 3.22 19.35 -9.86
C ALA A 33 1.79 19.66 -9.36
N GLU A 34 0.81 19.71 -10.27
CA GLU A 34 -0.60 19.93 -9.98
C GLU A 34 -1.26 18.80 -9.17
N LEU A 35 -0.67 17.60 -9.19
CA LEU A 35 -1.17 16.48 -8.39
C LEU A 35 -0.57 16.51 -6.99
N CYS A 36 0.68 16.98 -6.85
CA CYS A 36 1.46 16.85 -5.62
C CYS A 36 1.04 17.88 -4.54
N PRO A 37 0.78 17.47 -3.29
CA PRO A 37 0.40 18.38 -2.22
C PRO A 37 1.62 19.13 -1.64
N LEU A 38 2.26 19.98 -2.46
CA LEU A 38 3.53 20.64 -2.17
C LEU A 38 3.49 21.49 -0.89
N GLU A 39 2.42 22.26 -0.68
CA GLU A 39 2.25 23.07 0.54
C GLU A 39 2.28 22.19 1.79
N TYR A 40 1.55 21.08 1.77
CA TYR A 40 1.55 20.13 2.88
C TYR A 40 2.94 19.53 3.10
N LEU A 41 3.61 19.05 2.05
CA LEU A 41 4.95 18.48 2.16
C LEU A 41 5.97 19.48 2.73
N SER A 42 5.88 20.76 2.34
CA SER A 42 6.76 21.81 2.83
C SER A 42 6.60 22.13 4.33
N SER A 43 5.45 21.75 4.92
CA SER A 43 5.16 21.96 6.34
C SER A 43 5.68 20.86 7.27
N LEU A 44 6.14 19.75 6.70
CA LEU A 44 6.57 18.56 7.45
C LEU A 44 8.02 18.65 7.91
N SER A 45 8.36 17.89 8.96
CA SER A 45 9.77 17.63 9.29
C SER A 45 10.47 16.84 8.18
N ALA A 46 11.80 16.87 8.13
CA ALA A 46 12.56 16.14 7.09
C ALA A 46 12.25 14.64 7.07
N ALA A 47 12.08 14.01 8.24
CA ALA A 47 11.75 12.59 8.35
C ALA A 47 10.34 12.28 7.81
N GLU A 48 9.34 13.09 8.19
CA GLU A 48 7.96 12.95 7.71
C GLU A 48 7.86 13.25 6.22
N ASN A 49 8.59 14.26 5.73
CA ASN A 49 8.64 14.60 4.31
C ASN A 49 9.19 13.42 3.49
N ASN A 50 10.33 12.86 3.89
CA ASN A 50 10.91 11.69 3.24
C ASN A 50 9.94 10.50 3.24
N PHE A 51 9.29 10.24 4.38
CA PHE A 51 8.28 9.19 4.47
C PHE A 51 7.10 9.44 3.51
N CYS A 52 6.55 10.67 3.48
CA CYS A 52 5.44 11.03 2.60
C CYS A 52 5.83 10.94 1.12
N LEU A 53 7.03 11.38 0.74
CA LEU A 53 7.53 11.23 -0.63
C LEU A 53 7.63 9.76 -1.04
N ARG A 54 8.13 8.90 -0.13
CA ARG A 54 8.16 7.45 -0.33
C ARG A 54 6.76 6.90 -0.56
N VAL A 55 5.81 7.24 0.30
CA VAL A 55 4.41 6.81 0.17
C VAL A 55 3.80 7.28 -1.16
N ILE A 56 4.04 8.53 -1.57
CA ILE A 56 3.58 9.08 -2.85
C ILE A 56 4.12 8.24 -4.01
N LEU A 57 5.43 8.00 -4.04
CA LEU A 57 6.08 7.25 -5.11
C LEU A 57 5.61 5.80 -5.17
N LEU A 58 5.49 5.12 -4.02
CA LEU A 58 4.96 3.76 -3.97
C LEU A 58 3.55 3.67 -4.56
N VAL A 59 2.65 4.58 -4.17
CA VAL A 59 1.27 4.61 -4.69
C VAL A 59 1.24 4.98 -6.18
N TRP A 60 2.07 5.95 -6.59
CA TRP A 60 2.19 6.37 -7.98
C TRP A 60 2.58 5.19 -8.88
N ILE A 61 3.60 4.43 -8.50
CA ILE A 61 4.02 3.21 -9.22
C ILE A 61 2.94 2.14 -9.14
N ALA A 62 2.48 1.83 -7.93
CA ALA A 62 1.55 0.74 -7.70
C ALA A 62 0.28 0.90 -8.55
N SER A 63 -0.21 2.14 -8.65
CA SER A 63 -1.41 2.51 -9.42
C SER A 63 -1.19 2.71 -10.91
N ASN A 64 -0.03 2.33 -11.47
CA ASN A 64 0.35 2.59 -12.86
C ASN A 64 0.24 4.07 -13.24
N PHE A 65 0.74 4.94 -12.37
CA PHE A 65 0.82 6.39 -12.58
C PHE A 65 -0.54 7.08 -12.68
N THR A 66 -1.56 6.55 -12.01
CA THR A 66 -2.93 7.10 -12.06
C THR A 66 -3.37 7.79 -10.78
N GLN A 67 -2.63 7.61 -9.69
CA GLN A 67 -3.07 8.09 -8.37
C GLN A 67 -1.89 8.47 -7.49
N ILE A 68 -2.08 9.52 -6.70
CA ILE A 68 -1.27 9.80 -5.52
C ILE A 68 -2.17 10.06 -4.29
N PRO A 69 -1.65 9.91 -3.06
CA PRO A 69 -2.39 10.22 -1.85
C PRO A 69 -2.59 11.73 -1.66
N LYS A 70 -3.75 12.13 -1.17
CA LYS A 70 -4.05 13.51 -0.76
C LYS A 70 -3.35 13.84 0.56
N ALA A 71 -3.15 15.12 0.84
CA ALA A 71 -2.57 15.60 2.10
C ALA A 71 -3.17 14.94 3.36
N ALA A 72 -4.51 14.87 3.46
CA ALA A 72 -5.16 14.23 4.61
C ALA A 72 -4.88 12.72 4.74
N GLN A 73 -4.65 12.01 3.63
CA GLN A 73 -4.27 10.60 3.63
C GLN A 73 -2.80 10.45 4.01
N LEU A 74 -1.92 11.35 3.55
CA LEU A 74 -0.53 11.39 3.98
C LEU A 74 -0.43 11.63 5.49
N THR A 75 -1.19 12.60 6.03
CA THR A 75 -1.27 12.82 7.49
C THR A 75 -1.69 11.57 8.23
N ALA A 76 -2.72 10.86 7.76
CA ALA A 76 -3.14 9.61 8.38
C ALA A 76 -2.06 8.52 8.29
N SER A 77 -1.31 8.46 7.19
CA SER A 77 -0.25 7.47 6.98
C SER A 77 0.97 7.68 7.88
N LEU A 78 1.17 8.88 8.44
CA LEU A 78 2.25 9.13 9.42
C LEU A 78 2.13 8.23 10.66
N ALA A 79 0.94 7.71 10.97
CA ALA A 79 0.79 6.72 12.03
C ALA A 79 1.65 5.46 11.81
N PHE A 80 1.86 5.06 10.55
CA PHE A 80 2.73 3.93 10.19
C PHE A 80 4.21 4.25 10.45
N LEU A 81 4.66 5.47 10.10
CA LEU A 81 6.02 5.93 10.40
C LEU A 81 6.32 5.85 11.90
N TYR A 82 5.36 6.28 12.72
CA TYR A 82 5.51 6.29 14.18
C TYR A 82 5.21 4.95 14.85
N LYS A 83 4.79 3.93 14.09
CA LYS A 83 4.39 2.60 14.58
C LYS A 83 3.38 2.68 15.73
N LYS A 84 2.36 3.54 15.56
CA LYS A 84 1.30 3.75 16.57
C LYS A 84 -0.02 3.19 16.09
N ASP A 85 -0.75 2.60 17.03
CA ASP A 85 -2.18 2.35 16.86
C ASP A 85 -2.90 3.67 16.61
N SER A 86 -3.81 3.68 15.63
CA SER A 86 -4.50 4.89 15.21
C SER A 86 -5.97 4.65 14.94
N LEU A 87 -6.78 5.65 15.27
CA LEU A 87 -8.20 5.70 14.94
C LEU A 87 -8.42 6.79 13.90
N LEU A 88 -8.78 6.38 12.69
CA LEU A 88 -9.15 7.32 11.63
C LEU A 88 -10.66 7.51 11.58
N GLN A 89 -11.12 8.69 12.02
CA GLN A 89 -12.50 9.12 11.82
C GLN A 89 -12.62 9.87 10.48
N ALA A 90 -13.12 9.18 9.46
CA ALA A 90 -13.32 9.78 8.14
C ALA A 90 -14.58 9.28 7.43
N GLY A 91 -15.24 10.19 6.72
CA GLY A 91 -16.44 9.91 5.94
C GLY A 91 -16.22 8.95 4.76
N THR A 92 -17.31 8.62 4.07
CA THR A 92 -17.24 7.96 2.75
C THR A 92 -16.52 8.87 1.76
N GLY A 93 -15.88 8.29 0.75
CA GLY A 93 -15.11 9.07 -0.24
C GLY A 93 -13.76 9.61 0.21
N PHE A 94 -13.41 9.53 1.51
CA PHE A 94 -12.07 9.88 2.00
C PHE A 94 -10.94 9.06 1.35
N GLY A 95 -11.25 7.83 0.92
CA GLY A 95 -10.27 6.89 0.37
C GLY A 95 -9.57 6.05 1.44
N LYS A 96 -10.31 5.61 2.48
CA LYS A 96 -9.79 4.71 3.53
C LYS A 96 -9.11 3.46 2.98
N THR A 97 -9.62 2.92 1.86
CA THR A 97 -9.02 1.78 1.16
C THR A 97 -7.58 2.06 0.71
N LEU A 98 -7.25 3.31 0.33
CA LEU A 98 -5.88 3.66 -0.04
C LEU A 98 -4.93 3.56 1.15
N LEU A 99 -5.37 3.84 2.38
CA LEU A 99 -4.50 3.68 3.56
C LEU A 99 -4.13 2.23 3.83
N ILE A 100 -5.04 1.29 3.54
CA ILE A 100 -4.76 -0.14 3.62
C ILE A 100 -3.71 -0.53 2.58
N VAL A 101 -3.85 -0.01 1.35
CA VAL A 101 -2.84 -0.19 0.29
C VAL A 101 -1.50 0.41 0.68
N ILE A 102 -1.48 1.60 1.29
CA ILE A 102 -0.25 2.23 1.75
C ILE A 102 0.43 1.36 2.80
N ALA A 103 -0.31 0.81 3.76
CA ALA A 103 0.24 -0.13 4.74
C ALA A 103 0.92 -1.32 4.05
N LEU A 104 0.25 -1.96 3.09
CA LEU A 104 0.80 -3.07 2.30
C LEU A 104 2.04 -2.69 1.46
N LEU A 105 2.05 -1.50 0.88
CA LEU A 105 3.17 -1.07 0.02
C LEU A 105 4.42 -0.71 0.83
N LEU A 106 4.26 -0.25 2.08
CA LEU A 106 5.37 0.08 2.96
C LEU A 106 6.13 -1.15 3.48
N GLU A 107 5.46 -2.30 3.53
CA GLU A 107 6.08 -3.57 3.92
C GLU A 107 7.11 -4.04 2.88
N ASN A 108 8.25 -4.56 3.36
CA ASN A 108 9.23 -5.20 2.51
C ASN A 108 8.79 -6.66 2.25
N PRO A 109 8.75 -7.13 0.98
CA PRO A 109 8.45 -8.52 0.68
C PRO A 109 9.30 -9.55 1.44
N GLU A 110 10.53 -9.20 1.81
CA GLU A 110 11.44 -10.10 2.55
C GLU A 110 11.03 -10.31 4.02
N ASP A 111 10.22 -9.41 4.58
CA ASP A 111 9.76 -9.50 5.97
C ASP A 111 8.65 -10.54 6.17
N ASN A 112 8.13 -11.14 5.08
CA ASN A 112 7.02 -12.11 5.10
C ASN A 112 5.80 -11.64 5.93
N SER A 113 5.55 -10.33 5.94
CA SER A 113 4.46 -9.75 6.73
C SER A 113 3.10 -9.93 6.06
N ILE A 114 2.06 -10.01 6.88
CA ILE A 114 0.67 -10.18 6.43
C ILE A 114 -0.15 -9.03 7.01
N VAL A 115 -0.87 -8.31 6.14
CA VAL A 115 -1.85 -7.30 6.56
C VAL A 115 -3.25 -7.92 6.57
N ILE A 116 -3.87 -7.94 7.74
CA ILE A 116 -5.23 -8.46 7.91
C ILE A 116 -6.22 -7.29 7.93
N THR A 117 -7.10 -7.24 6.92
CA THR A 117 -8.23 -6.29 6.90
C THR A 117 -9.51 -6.99 7.31
N ILE A 118 -10.11 -6.54 8.41
CA ILE A 118 -11.39 -7.06 8.88
C ILE A 118 -12.51 -6.14 8.40
N SER A 119 -13.47 -6.69 7.66
CA SER A 119 -14.65 -5.97 7.19
C SER A 119 -15.91 -6.77 7.45
N PRO A 120 -16.97 -6.18 8.05
CA PRO A 120 -18.21 -6.91 8.31
C PRO A 120 -19.04 -7.16 7.04
N LEU A 121 -18.71 -6.52 5.91
CA LEU A 121 -19.52 -6.57 4.69
C LEU A 121 -18.82 -7.37 3.59
N LYS A 122 -19.37 -8.54 3.26
CA LYS A 122 -18.87 -9.44 2.22
C LYS A 122 -18.63 -8.75 0.86
N ARG A 123 -19.59 -7.94 0.41
CA ARG A 123 -19.47 -7.18 -0.85
C ARG A 123 -18.30 -6.19 -0.81
N LEU A 124 -18.04 -5.59 0.35
CA LEU A 124 -16.93 -4.66 0.52
C LEU A 124 -15.59 -5.40 0.45
N GLN A 125 -15.48 -6.58 1.09
CA GLN A 125 -14.31 -7.44 1.00
C GLN A 125 -13.95 -7.77 -0.46
N GLN A 126 -14.94 -8.24 -1.25
CA GLN A 126 -14.76 -8.56 -2.67
C GLN A 126 -14.34 -7.34 -3.49
N THR A 127 -14.96 -6.19 -3.24
CA THR A 127 -14.64 -4.93 -3.96
C THR A 127 -13.22 -4.46 -3.64
N GLN A 128 -12.78 -4.60 -2.39
CA GLN A 128 -11.43 -4.24 -1.96
C GLN A 128 -10.39 -5.20 -2.54
N SER A 129 -10.58 -6.52 -2.45
CA SER A 129 -9.66 -7.52 -3.05
C SER A 129 -9.49 -7.30 -4.54
N LYS A 130 -10.59 -7.11 -5.28
CA LYS A 130 -10.52 -6.80 -6.72
C LYS A 130 -9.74 -5.51 -6.99
N ALA A 131 -9.93 -4.46 -6.17
CA ALA A 131 -9.20 -3.22 -6.33
C ALA A 131 -7.70 -3.40 -6.03
N PHE A 132 -7.34 -4.18 -5.01
CA PHE A 132 -5.95 -4.46 -4.65
C PHE A 132 -5.21 -5.20 -5.77
N GLU A 133 -5.82 -6.25 -6.30
CA GLU A 133 -5.23 -7.04 -7.39
C GLU A 133 -5.15 -6.23 -8.69
N GLN A 134 -6.27 -5.68 -9.14
CA GLN A 134 -6.35 -5.09 -10.48
C GLN A 134 -5.69 -3.72 -10.58
N ARG A 135 -5.77 -2.91 -9.51
CA ARG A 135 -5.26 -1.53 -9.53
C ARG A 135 -3.84 -1.42 -9.02
N TYR A 136 -3.49 -2.21 -7.99
CA TYR A 136 -2.22 -2.07 -7.30
C TYR A 136 -1.29 -3.26 -7.53
N GLY A 137 -1.77 -4.36 -8.11
CA GLY A 137 -0.99 -5.59 -8.29
C GLY A 137 -0.73 -6.32 -6.98
N ILE A 138 -1.54 -6.09 -5.95
CA ILE A 138 -1.37 -6.70 -4.63
C ILE A 138 -2.21 -7.97 -4.55
N GLN A 139 -1.56 -9.11 -4.34
CA GLN A 139 -2.25 -10.38 -4.13
C GLN A 139 -3.04 -10.33 -2.82
N THR A 140 -4.32 -10.71 -2.87
CA THR A 140 -5.20 -10.67 -1.71
C THR A 140 -6.09 -11.91 -1.69
N MET A 141 -6.30 -12.48 -0.51
CA MET A 141 -7.27 -13.55 -0.30
C MET A 141 -8.42 -13.05 0.57
N VAL A 142 -9.65 -13.31 0.13
CA VAL A 142 -10.85 -13.07 0.95
C VAL A 142 -11.22 -14.35 1.67
N ILE A 143 -11.18 -14.31 3.01
CA ILE A 143 -11.58 -15.43 3.87
C ILE A 143 -12.93 -15.09 4.51
N ASN A 144 -13.96 -15.86 4.15
CA ASN A 144 -15.29 -15.76 4.76
C ASN A 144 -16.01 -17.13 4.74
N LYS A 145 -17.30 -17.14 5.10
CA LYS A 145 -18.12 -18.37 5.15
C LYS A 145 -18.11 -19.17 3.84
N ASP A 146 -18.06 -18.51 2.68
CA ASP A 146 -18.06 -19.19 1.38
C ASP A 146 -16.72 -19.87 1.10
N THR A 147 -15.61 -19.22 1.48
CA THR A 147 -14.26 -19.80 1.36
C THR A 147 -14.20 -21.13 2.13
N MET A 148 -14.78 -21.17 3.33
CA MET A 148 -14.82 -22.37 4.17
C MET A 148 -15.73 -23.48 3.64
N ALA A 149 -16.79 -23.12 2.90
CA ALA A 149 -17.69 -24.10 2.30
C ALA A 149 -17.11 -24.78 1.05
N ALA A 150 -16.14 -24.14 0.40
CA ALA A 150 -15.45 -24.66 -0.78
C ALA A 150 -14.21 -25.51 -0.43
N MET A 151 -13.69 -25.42 0.80
CA MET A 151 -12.56 -26.24 1.26
C MET A 151 -13.05 -27.62 1.70
N THR A 152 -12.49 -28.67 1.12
CA THR A 152 -12.75 -30.05 1.57
C THR A 152 -11.93 -30.36 2.82
N HIS A 153 -12.37 -31.34 3.62
CA HIS A 153 -11.67 -31.76 4.85
C HIS A 153 -10.21 -32.22 4.60
N SER A 154 -9.88 -32.61 3.36
CA SER A 154 -8.53 -32.94 2.89
C SER A 154 -7.64 -31.72 2.66
N ASP A 155 -8.20 -30.58 2.23
CA ASP A 155 -7.44 -29.35 1.95
C ASP A 155 -6.89 -28.72 3.24
N TRP A 156 -7.65 -28.84 4.33
CA TRP A 156 -7.22 -28.41 5.66
C TRP A 156 -5.98 -29.18 6.16
N ASN A 157 -5.95 -30.50 5.97
CA ASN A 157 -4.86 -31.36 6.42
C ASN A 157 -3.59 -31.26 5.56
N ALA A 158 -3.70 -30.89 4.29
CA ALA A 158 -2.53 -30.61 3.44
C ALA A 158 -1.85 -29.30 3.84
N SER A 159 -2.61 -28.30 4.29
CA SER A 159 -2.06 -27.00 4.72
C SER A 159 -1.32 -27.05 6.05
N SER A 160 -1.60 -28.02 6.92
CA SER A 160 -0.89 -28.19 8.20
C SER A 160 0.48 -28.90 8.06
N THR A 161 0.79 -29.46 6.89
CA THR A 161 2.08 -30.12 6.59
C THR A 161 2.99 -29.28 5.71
N ALA A 162 2.49 -28.26 5.02
CA ALA A 162 3.25 -27.45 4.07
C ALA A 162 4.04 -26.28 4.68
N TRP A 163 3.82 -25.95 5.97
CA TRP A 163 4.52 -24.87 6.68
C TRP A 163 5.62 -25.36 7.64
N LEU A 164 5.97 -26.65 7.60
CA LEU A 164 6.98 -27.27 8.47
C LEU A 164 8.24 -27.75 7.73
N LEU A 165 8.58 -27.13 6.60
CA LEU A 165 9.90 -27.26 5.96
C LEU A 165 10.58 -25.90 5.87
#